data_AF-A0A1G5RQ17-F1
#
_entry.id   AF-A0A1G5RQ17-F1
#
_cell.length_a   1.000
_cell.length_b   1.000
_cell.length_c   1.000
_cell.angle_alpha   90.00
_cell.angle_beta   90.00
_cell.angle_gamma   90.00
#
_symmetry.space_group_name_H-M   'P 1'
#
loop_
_entity.id
_entity.type
_entity.pdbx_description
1 polymer ?
#
loop_
_entity_poly.entity_id
_entity_poly.type
_entity_poly.pdbx_seq_one_letter_code
_entity_poly.pdbx_strand_id
1 'polypeptide(L)'
;MNDKREFKPTTFRRKHHKWVLFLVAVLLIVTFLPAYAADTRTSSRLDRIDQFMVSKAAKALNNVGALSPVEKIDTNIQIMAQNIVDRVTKNVTVKVISSTNPNVQGTTIVYGSTSKSGTVTFSLTRNTAYATQSNTVNVPATTMTLTTPPTTTTTTSPTTSTTSPTTTTTSPTTTTTSPTTTTTSPSTTTTTSPTTTTTTSSVSTPIVANAYYVSTSGNDSNAGTASAPWRTIQKAANTVAAGATVYIKGGTYFEAVNVNVSGASGKTITFAAFNGEKVTIDAQSKGIPFNLNRQGYITIIGLSVKNSTYQGIGDMSAASPGNYSLGAHDITILNCDTDTTFASGIGFNSGKNIVIDGCTITNANTGMDQEALTLSSVDGFEIKNNELFKNRKEVIDLKDGSKNGKIYSNYIHSFDDKYQWGCPAIYLDCFGTAQSNIEIYNNTIKDIAGGSPTTGIMISNEVASGGQGMTNINVYGNSIEGTDYGLLIEWANIPEGSQWPLSNMTYRDNTHIGVRYWDARVRVGTGYATNCYLQNNTFANGLNNVAFEKGTGGWTVSGNK
;
A
#
# COMPACT_ATOMS: atom_id res chain seq x y z
N MET A 1 87.08 -31.08 15.08
CA MET A 1 86.19 -30.62 16.18
C MET A 1 84.89 -30.16 15.53
N ASN A 2 84.06 -31.04 14.97
CA ASN A 2 83.02 -31.84 15.63
C ASN A 2 82.22 -31.07 16.68
N ASP A 3 81.10 -30.47 16.28
CA ASP A 3 79.90 -30.53 17.10
C ASP A 3 78.65 -30.70 16.23
N LYS A 4 77.88 -31.73 16.56
CA LYS A 4 76.69 -32.21 15.86
C LYS A 4 75.47 -31.60 16.54
N ARG A 5 74.58 -30.96 15.80
CA ARG A 5 73.18 -30.78 16.24
C ARG A 5 72.25 -31.58 15.35
N GLU A 6 71.55 -32.49 16.01
CA GLU A 6 70.64 -33.49 15.47
C GLU A 6 69.45 -32.87 14.71
N PHE A 7 69.18 -33.37 13.52
CA PHE A 7 67.87 -33.31 12.88
C PHE A 7 67.21 -34.68 13.05
N LYS A 8 66.08 -34.75 13.75
CA LYS A 8 65.23 -35.95 13.79
C LYS A 8 64.30 -35.97 12.55
N PRO A 9 64.16 -37.12 11.86
CA PRO A 9 63.27 -37.26 10.71
C PRO A 9 61.86 -37.68 11.17
N THR A 10 60.82 -36.94 10.79
CA THR A 10 59.44 -37.43 10.90
C THR A 10 59.02 -38.13 9.62
N THR A 11 58.53 -39.34 9.83
CA THR A 11 58.26 -40.40 8.87
C THR A 11 57.05 -40.13 7.98
N PHE A 12 57.26 -40.40 6.70
CA PHE A 12 56.28 -40.47 5.63
C PHE A 12 55.58 -41.84 5.70
N ARG A 13 54.30 -41.92 6.11
CA ARG A 13 53.35 -42.97 5.66
C ARG A 13 51.91 -42.76 6.18
N ARG A 14 50.97 -43.13 5.30
CA ARG A 14 49.50 -43.27 5.45
C ARG A 14 48.63 -42.05 5.08
N LYS A 15 48.47 -41.80 3.78
CA LYS A 15 47.28 -41.17 3.18
C LYS A 15 46.62 -42.09 2.13
N HIS A 16 46.19 -43.31 2.49
CA HIS A 16 45.40 -44.15 1.56
C HIS A 16 44.34 -45.04 2.26
N HIS A 17 43.67 -44.56 3.31
CA HIS A 17 42.55 -45.30 3.93
C HIS A 17 41.30 -44.47 4.26
N LYS A 18 41.27 -43.16 3.95
CA LYS A 18 40.11 -42.30 4.26
C LYS A 18 39.15 -42.03 3.08
N TRP A 19 39.50 -42.44 1.86
CA TRP A 19 38.67 -42.19 0.67
C TRP A 19 37.69 -43.32 0.32
N VAL A 20 37.94 -44.55 0.79
CA VAL A 20 37.07 -45.71 0.49
C VAL A 20 35.85 -45.76 1.42
N LEU A 21 35.96 -45.28 2.66
CA LEU A 21 34.82 -45.21 3.58
C LEU A 21 33.83 -44.07 3.28
N PHE A 22 34.24 -43.03 2.54
CA PHE A 22 33.35 -41.93 2.17
C PHE A 22 32.46 -42.28 0.96
N LEU A 23 32.92 -43.14 0.06
CA LEU A 23 32.16 -43.54 -1.14
C LEU A 23 31.09 -44.61 -0.86
N VAL A 24 31.27 -45.45 0.16
CA VAL A 24 30.27 -46.49 0.52
C VAL A 24 29.10 -45.91 1.34
N ALA A 25 29.33 -44.82 2.09
CA ALA A 25 28.24 -44.14 2.82
C ALA A 25 27.32 -43.30 1.92
N VAL A 26 27.83 -42.81 0.77
CA VAL A 26 27.03 -42.01 -0.18
C VAL A 26 26.13 -42.88 -1.06
N LEU A 27 26.47 -44.16 -1.28
CA LEU A 27 25.69 -45.06 -2.14
C LEU A 27 24.51 -45.75 -1.41
N LEU A 28 24.48 -45.75 -0.08
CA LEU A 28 23.40 -46.36 0.73
C LEU A 28 22.30 -45.38 1.16
N ILE A 29 22.44 -44.08 0.88
CA ILE A 29 21.42 -43.05 1.17
C ILE A 29 20.47 -42.83 -0.02
N VAL A 30 20.76 -43.41 -1.20
CA VAL A 30 19.97 -43.19 -2.42
C VAL A 30 18.80 -44.18 -2.59
N THR A 31 18.66 -45.21 -1.75
CA THR A 31 17.59 -46.23 -1.90
C THR A 31 16.46 -46.17 -0.87
N PHE A 32 16.41 -45.17 0.00
CA PHE A 32 15.26 -44.93 0.90
C PHE A 32 14.92 -43.44 1.04
N LEU A 33 14.86 -42.72 -0.10
CA LEU A 33 14.09 -41.47 -0.14
C LEU A 33 12.61 -41.84 -0.30
N PRO A 34 11.73 -41.53 0.66
CA PRO A 34 10.31 -41.52 0.35
C PRO A 34 10.13 -40.54 -0.82
N ALA A 35 9.31 -40.93 -1.81
CA ALA A 35 8.94 -40.07 -2.92
C ALA A 35 8.66 -38.67 -2.36
N TYR A 36 9.36 -37.67 -2.89
CA TYR A 36 9.21 -36.27 -2.55
C TYR A 36 7.74 -35.91 -2.84
N ALA A 37 6.88 -36.05 -1.83
CA ALA A 37 5.54 -35.53 -1.89
C ALA A 37 5.73 -34.02 -2.03
N ALA A 38 5.47 -33.50 -3.23
CA ALA A 38 5.40 -32.05 -3.46
C ALA A 38 4.58 -31.47 -2.31
N ASP A 39 5.20 -30.59 -1.52
CA ASP A 39 4.60 -30.05 -0.31
C ASP A 39 3.25 -29.42 -0.66
N THR A 40 2.16 -30.10 -0.32
CA THR A 40 0.80 -29.65 -0.59
C THR A 40 0.51 -28.30 0.06
N ARG A 41 1.35 -27.86 1.03
CA ARG A 41 1.27 -26.54 1.65
C ARG A 41 1.83 -25.44 0.75
N THR A 42 2.86 -25.70 -0.05
CA THR A 42 3.37 -24.74 -1.06
C THR A 42 2.41 -24.54 -2.23
N SER A 43 1.79 -25.63 -2.74
CA SER A 43 0.68 -25.53 -3.70
C SER A 43 -0.46 -24.71 -3.11
N SER A 44 -0.93 -25.04 -1.90
CA SER A 44 -2.02 -24.32 -1.24
C SER A 44 -1.72 -22.83 -0.97
N ARG A 45 -0.44 -22.44 -0.85
CA ARG A 45 0.00 -21.08 -0.55
C ARG A 45 0.06 -20.22 -1.82
N LEU A 46 0.56 -20.76 -2.93
CA LEU A 46 0.50 -20.10 -4.23
C LEU A 46 -0.95 -20.00 -4.72
N ASP A 47 -1.74 -21.06 -4.52
CA ASP A 47 -3.17 -21.08 -4.86
C ASP A 47 -3.95 -19.98 -4.10
N ARG A 48 -3.63 -19.72 -2.83
CA ARG A 48 -4.26 -18.62 -2.05
C ARG A 48 -3.86 -17.23 -2.54
N ILE A 49 -2.61 -17.02 -2.96
CA ILE A 49 -2.15 -15.74 -3.53
C ILE A 49 -2.82 -15.51 -4.87
N ASP A 50 -2.87 -16.52 -5.72
CA ASP A 50 -3.50 -16.41 -7.03
C ASP A 50 -5.02 -16.18 -6.90
N GLN A 51 -5.69 -16.83 -5.94
CA GLN A 51 -7.09 -16.55 -5.61
C GLN A 51 -7.28 -15.13 -5.07
N PHE A 52 -6.39 -14.64 -4.21
CA PHE A 52 -6.45 -13.26 -3.71
C PHE A 52 -6.32 -12.26 -4.86
N MET A 53 -5.33 -12.43 -5.74
CA MET A 53 -5.09 -11.56 -6.89
C MET A 53 -6.27 -11.59 -7.88
N VAL A 54 -6.80 -12.78 -8.20
CA VAL A 54 -7.98 -12.93 -9.05
C VAL A 54 -9.23 -12.32 -8.40
N SER A 55 -9.38 -12.43 -7.07
CA SER A 55 -10.47 -11.77 -6.34
C SER A 55 -10.33 -10.24 -6.35
N LYS A 56 -9.09 -9.72 -6.29
CA LYS A 56 -8.78 -8.29 -6.39
C LYS A 56 -9.13 -7.77 -7.78
N ALA A 57 -8.81 -8.53 -8.83
CA ALA A 57 -9.21 -8.25 -10.21
C ALA A 57 -10.72 -8.24 -10.40
N ALA A 58 -11.43 -9.26 -9.88
CA ALA A 58 -12.89 -9.37 -9.99
C ALA A 58 -13.59 -8.19 -9.33
N LYS A 59 -13.14 -7.83 -8.13
CA LYS A 59 -13.64 -6.66 -7.40
C LYS A 59 -13.37 -5.37 -8.17
N ALA A 60 -12.18 -5.16 -8.73
CA ALA A 60 -11.90 -3.96 -9.50
C ALA A 60 -12.82 -3.80 -10.72
N LEU A 61 -13.08 -4.89 -11.46
CA LEU A 61 -14.06 -4.86 -12.53
C LEU A 61 -15.47 -4.61 -12.01
N ASN A 62 -15.91 -5.29 -10.95
CA ASN A 62 -17.24 -5.05 -10.37
C ASN A 62 -17.45 -3.58 -9.96
N ASN A 63 -16.44 -3.00 -9.33
CA ASN A 63 -16.53 -1.69 -8.69
C ASN A 63 -16.53 -0.51 -9.68
N VAL A 64 -15.98 -0.67 -10.90
CA VAL A 64 -16.10 0.36 -11.94
C VAL A 64 -17.51 0.45 -12.51
N GLY A 65 -18.38 -0.52 -12.20
CA GLY A 65 -19.76 -0.56 -12.64
C GLY A 65 -19.85 -0.70 -14.16
N ALA A 66 -20.53 0.25 -14.81
CA ALA A 66 -20.73 0.22 -16.26
C ALA A 66 -19.48 0.71 -17.01
N LEU A 67 -18.93 -0.12 -17.89
CA LEU A 67 -17.88 0.27 -18.81
C LEU A 67 -18.48 1.16 -19.90
N SER A 68 -17.89 2.33 -20.14
CA SER A 68 -18.36 3.30 -21.13
C SER A 68 -17.25 3.59 -22.15
N PRO A 69 -17.10 2.76 -23.20
CA PRO A 69 -16.05 2.92 -24.21
C PRO A 69 -16.18 4.23 -24.99
N VAL A 70 -15.05 4.84 -25.34
CA VAL A 70 -14.98 6.09 -26.10
C VAL A 70 -14.61 5.84 -27.55
N GLU A 71 -15.43 6.34 -28.48
CA GLU A 71 -15.21 6.22 -29.92
C GLU A 71 -13.82 6.74 -30.34
N LYS A 72 -13.15 6.00 -31.25
CA LYS A 72 -11.76 6.23 -31.73
C LYS A 72 -10.65 6.03 -30.68
N ILE A 73 -11.00 5.76 -29.42
CA ILE A 73 -10.04 5.50 -28.35
C ILE A 73 -10.12 4.02 -27.95
N ASP A 74 -11.30 3.55 -27.58
CA ASP A 74 -11.53 2.19 -27.10
C ASP A 74 -12.09 1.32 -28.22
N THR A 75 -11.25 0.46 -28.78
CA THR A 75 -11.65 -0.47 -29.86
C THR A 75 -11.77 -1.92 -29.38
N ASN A 76 -11.32 -2.21 -28.16
CA ASN A 76 -11.28 -3.56 -27.61
C ASN A 76 -11.69 -3.59 -26.13
N ILE A 77 -12.79 -4.28 -25.83
CA ILE A 77 -13.36 -4.33 -24.47
C ILE A 77 -12.52 -5.17 -23.51
N GLN A 78 -11.81 -6.19 -24.03
CA GLN A 78 -10.93 -7.01 -23.22
C GLN A 78 -9.71 -6.22 -22.76
N ILE A 79 -9.12 -5.41 -23.65
CA ILE A 79 -8.01 -4.52 -23.30
C ILE A 79 -8.47 -3.50 -22.25
N MET A 80 -9.66 -2.92 -22.43
CA MET A 80 -10.23 -1.98 -21.48
C MET A 80 -10.41 -2.62 -20.08
N ALA A 81 -10.93 -3.86 -20.02
CA ALA A 81 -11.06 -4.61 -18.78
C ALA A 81 -9.70 -5.05 -18.20
N GLN A 82 -8.75 -5.48 -19.03
CA GLN A 82 -7.39 -5.82 -18.64
C GLN A 82 -6.68 -4.62 -18.00
N ASN A 83 -6.81 -3.44 -18.59
CA ASN A 83 -6.23 -2.20 -18.05
C ASN A 83 -6.82 -1.81 -16.69
N ILE A 84 -8.06 -2.20 -16.38
CA ILE A 84 -8.67 -1.99 -15.05
C ILE A 84 -8.09 -2.99 -14.05
N VAL A 85 -7.93 -4.24 -14.45
CA VAL A 85 -7.33 -5.30 -13.62
C VAL A 85 -5.87 -5.00 -13.30
N ASP A 86 -5.09 -4.58 -14.31
CA ASP A 86 -3.66 -4.30 -14.17
C ASP A 86 -3.36 -3.14 -13.21
N ARG A 87 -4.32 -2.24 -12.98
CA ARG A 87 -4.19 -1.14 -12.01
C ARG A 87 -4.22 -1.59 -10.56
N VAL A 88 -4.80 -2.75 -10.27
CA VAL A 88 -4.96 -3.25 -8.89
C VAL A 88 -4.19 -4.52 -8.62
N THR A 89 -3.85 -5.29 -9.66
CA THR A 89 -3.13 -6.56 -9.50
C THR A 89 -2.35 -6.90 -10.76
N LYS A 90 -1.17 -7.48 -10.59
CA LYS A 90 -0.30 -7.90 -11.70
C LYS A 90 -0.59 -9.37 -12.06
N ASN A 91 -0.28 -9.78 -13.30
CA ASN A 91 -0.35 -11.18 -13.79
C ASN A 91 -1.73 -11.85 -13.70
N VAL A 92 -2.83 -11.11 -13.67
CA VAL A 92 -4.18 -11.67 -13.86
C VAL A 92 -4.59 -11.41 -15.29
N THR A 93 -4.89 -12.48 -16.04
CA THR A 93 -5.33 -12.38 -17.43
C THR A 93 -6.84 -12.24 -17.50
N VAL A 94 -7.31 -11.28 -18.28
CA VAL A 94 -8.73 -11.04 -18.59
C VAL A 94 -9.05 -11.61 -19.97
N LYS A 95 -10.13 -12.38 -20.07
CA LYS A 95 -10.71 -12.80 -21.37
C LYS A 95 -12.21 -12.59 -21.41
N VAL A 96 -12.75 -12.21 -22.56
CA VAL A 96 -14.20 -12.16 -22.76
C VAL A 96 -14.73 -13.59 -22.92
N ILE A 97 -15.74 -13.95 -22.12
CA ILE A 97 -16.45 -15.23 -22.19
C ILE A 97 -17.71 -15.08 -23.05
N SER A 98 -18.49 -14.02 -22.83
CA SER A 98 -19.75 -13.77 -23.53
C SER A 98 -20.11 -12.29 -23.52
N SER A 99 -20.94 -11.86 -24.48
CA SER A 99 -21.52 -10.52 -24.55
C SER A 99 -22.99 -10.60 -24.96
N THR A 100 -23.86 -9.89 -24.24
CA THR A 100 -25.22 -9.55 -24.68
C THR A 100 -25.29 -8.15 -25.29
N ASN A 101 -24.20 -7.39 -25.29
CA ASN A 101 -24.13 -6.10 -25.97
C ASN A 101 -23.92 -6.30 -27.49
N PRO A 102 -24.86 -5.85 -28.35
CA PRO A 102 -24.78 -6.05 -29.80
C PRO A 102 -23.60 -5.32 -30.47
N ASN A 103 -23.03 -4.33 -29.81
CA ASN A 103 -21.89 -3.55 -30.27
C ASN A 103 -20.55 -4.12 -29.79
N VAL A 104 -20.55 -5.23 -29.07
CA VAL A 104 -19.34 -5.94 -28.64
C VAL A 104 -19.31 -7.31 -29.33
N GLN A 105 -18.48 -7.44 -30.36
CA GLN A 105 -18.33 -8.65 -31.17
C GLN A 105 -17.03 -9.36 -30.79
N GLY A 106 -17.15 -10.42 -29.98
CA GLY A 106 -15.99 -11.06 -29.34
C GLY A 106 -15.32 -10.07 -28.39
N THR A 107 -14.16 -9.56 -28.76
CA THR A 107 -13.45 -8.52 -27.99
C THR A 107 -13.53 -7.12 -28.62
N THR A 108 -13.99 -7.01 -29.88
CA THR A 108 -14.01 -5.76 -30.64
C THR A 108 -15.25 -4.94 -30.30
N ILE A 109 -15.06 -3.62 -30.13
CA ILE A 109 -16.14 -2.65 -29.94
C ILE A 109 -16.46 -2.00 -31.29
N VAL A 110 -17.72 -2.08 -31.69
CA VAL A 110 -18.23 -1.49 -32.94
C VAL A 110 -19.14 -0.33 -32.59
N TYR A 111 -18.78 0.88 -33.03
CA TYR A 111 -19.60 2.08 -32.83
C TYR A 111 -20.59 2.21 -33.99
N GLY A 112 -21.83 2.59 -33.67
CA GLY A 112 -22.92 2.73 -34.64
C GLY A 112 -23.74 3.99 -34.38
N SER A 113 -24.73 4.26 -35.22
CA SER A 113 -25.55 5.49 -35.16
C SER A 113 -26.47 5.61 -33.92
N THR A 114 -26.57 4.57 -33.09
CA THR A 114 -27.37 4.57 -31.85
C THR A 114 -26.57 3.97 -30.71
N SER A 115 -26.73 4.50 -29.50
CA SER A 115 -26.12 3.91 -28.31
C SER A 115 -26.76 2.56 -27.96
N LYS A 116 -25.94 1.61 -27.51
CA LYS A 116 -26.39 0.27 -27.12
C LYS A 116 -25.75 -0.15 -25.80
N SER A 117 -26.60 -0.65 -24.90
CA SER A 117 -26.20 -1.22 -23.62
C SER A 117 -26.39 -2.73 -23.62
N GLY A 118 -25.54 -3.44 -22.88
CA GLY A 118 -25.62 -4.88 -22.67
C GLY A 118 -24.52 -5.34 -21.74
N THR A 119 -24.52 -6.61 -21.36
CA THR A 119 -23.59 -7.16 -20.37
C THR A 119 -22.46 -7.92 -21.06
N VAL A 120 -21.22 -7.68 -20.64
CA VAL A 120 -20.05 -8.48 -21.04
C VAL A 120 -19.53 -9.22 -19.81
N THR A 121 -19.29 -10.52 -19.97
CA THR A 121 -18.76 -11.39 -18.92
C THR A 121 -17.31 -11.72 -19.21
N PHE A 122 -16.44 -11.51 -18.23
CA PHE A 122 -15.00 -11.75 -18.29
C PHE A 122 -14.59 -12.94 -17.42
N SER A 123 -13.62 -13.73 -17.88
CA SER A 123 -12.84 -14.65 -17.05
C SER A 123 -11.58 -13.96 -16.58
N LEU A 124 -11.24 -14.17 -15.32
CA LEU A 124 -10.05 -13.67 -14.67
C LEU A 124 -9.23 -14.86 -14.23
N THR A 125 -8.04 -15.00 -14.79
CA THR A 125 -7.21 -16.19 -14.55
C THR A 125 -5.80 -15.80 -14.16
N ARG A 126 -5.30 -16.40 -13.10
CA ARG A 126 -3.88 -16.37 -12.73
C ARG A 126 -3.51 -17.76 -12.29
N ASN A 127 -2.65 -18.42 -13.05
CA ASN A 127 -2.33 -19.84 -12.87
C ASN A 127 -3.61 -20.69 -12.78
N THR A 128 -3.85 -21.35 -11.65
CA THR A 128 -5.02 -22.20 -11.37
C THR A 128 -6.22 -21.42 -10.82
N ALA A 129 -6.02 -20.18 -10.35
CA ALA A 129 -7.08 -19.37 -9.79
C ALA A 129 -7.96 -18.76 -10.89
N TYR A 130 -9.27 -18.80 -10.65
CA TYR A 130 -10.29 -18.43 -11.62
C TYR A 130 -11.45 -17.69 -10.96
N ALA A 131 -11.91 -16.61 -11.60
CA ALA A 131 -13.18 -15.98 -11.29
C ALA A 131 -13.84 -15.49 -12.57
N THR A 132 -15.15 -15.25 -12.49
CA THR A 132 -15.87 -14.51 -13.53
C THR A 132 -16.38 -13.19 -12.98
N GLN A 133 -16.41 -12.17 -13.82
CA GLN A 133 -17.02 -10.89 -13.49
C GLN A 133 -17.82 -10.40 -14.69
N SER A 134 -19.05 -9.94 -14.44
CA SER A 134 -19.89 -9.33 -15.48
C SER A 134 -20.02 -7.83 -15.27
N ASN A 135 -19.95 -7.08 -16.35
CA ASN A 135 -20.12 -5.63 -16.33
C ASN A 135 -21.13 -5.22 -17.40
N THR A 136 -22.00 -4.27 -17.06
CA THR A 136 -22.74 -3.52 -18.08
C THR A 136 -21.74 -2.74 -18.93
N VAL A 137 -21.94 -2.74 -20.24
CA VAL A 137 -21.16 -1.96 -21.21
C VAL A 137 -22.11 -1.06 -21.96
N ASN A 138 -21.84 0.25 -21.95
CA ASN A 138 -22.63 1.28 -22.62
C ASN A 138 -21.82 1.83 -23.79
N VAL A 139 -22.04 1.31 -25.00
CA VAL A 139 -21.36 1.81 -26.21
C VAL A 139 -22.14 3.04 -26.72
N PRO A 140 -21.53 4.24 -26.78
CA PRO A 140 -22.18 5.45 -27.26
C PRO A 140 -22.45 5.40 -28.77
N ALA A 141 -23.37 6.25 -29.23
CA ALA A 141 -23.58 6.47 -30.66
C ALA A 141 -22.37 7.21 -31.27
N THR A 142 -22.05 6.92 -32.53
CA THR A 142 -21.04 7.64 -33.30
C THR A 142 -21.38 9.12 -33.39
N THR A 143 -20.40 9.97 -33.08
CA THR A 143 -20.61 11.42 -33.18
C THR A 143 -20.45 11.83 -34.64
N MET A 144 -21.57 12.07 -35.32
CA MET A 144 -21.52 12.66 -36.66
C MET A 144 -21.02 14.11 -36.55
N THR A 145 -19.81 14.36 -37.04
CA THR A 145 -19.35 15.73 -37.29
C THR A 145 -20.18 16.33 -38.42
N LEU A 146 -21.21 17.10 -38.07
CA LEU A 146 -21.85 18.04 -38.98
C LEU A 146 -20.83 19.13 -39.31
N THR A 147 -20.16 19.00 -40.46
CA THR A 147 -19.46 20.13 -41.07
C THR A 147 -20.50 21.06 -41.68
N THR A 148 -21.02 22.02 -40.90
CA THR A 148 -21.77 23.15 -41.46
C THR A 148 -20.79 24.22 -41.95
N PRO A 149 -20.89 24.72 -43.20
CA PRO A 149 -20.10 25.86 -43.69
C PRO A 149 -20.38 27.13 -42.86
N PRO A 150 -19.41 28.06 -42.72
CA PRO A 150 -19.61 29.26 -41.93
C PRO A 150 -20.62 30.18 -42.64
N THR A 151 -21.76 30.41 -42.00
CA THR A 151 -22.74 31.41 -42.46
C THR A 151 -22.50 32.70 -41.69
N THR A 152 -22.04 33.72 -42.40
CA THR A 152 -21.97 35.12 -41.97
C THR A 152 -23.37 35.61 -41.59
N THR A 153 -23.57 36.10 -40.37
CA THR A 153 -24.74 36.93 -40.05
C THR A 153 -24.36 38.12 -39.18
N THR A 154 -24.79 39.28 -39.68
CA THR A 154 -24.65 40.63 -39.16
C THR A 154 -25.51 40.88 -37.92
N THR A 155 -25.01 41.78 -37.09
CA THR A 155 -25.59 42.37 -35.88
C THR A 155 -26.96 43.02 -36.10
N THR A 156 -27.92 42.73 -35.21
CA THR A 156 -28.89 43.71 -34.68
C THR A 156 -29.36 43.30 -33.26
N SER A 157 -29.34 44.25 -32.34
CA SER A 157 -30.13 44.33 -31.09
C SER A 157 -31.48 44.99 -31.45
N PRO A 158 -32.62 44.88 -30.72
CA PRO A 158 -32.70 45.06 -29.26
C PRO A 158 -33.84 44.34 -28.48
N THR A 159 -33.84 44.62 -27.18
CA THR A 159 -34.97 44.82 -26.23
C THR A 159 -35.44 43.70 -25.31
N THR A 160 -35.57 44.16 -24.06
CA THR A 160 -35.92 43.54 -22.79
C THR A 160 -37.37 43.11 -22.67
N SER A 161 -37.64 41.99 -22.01
CA SER A 161 -38.86 41.83 -21.21
C SER A 161 -38.61 40.98 -19.96
N THR A 162 -39.07 41.54 -18.84
CA THR A 162 -39.00 41.04 -17.46
C THR A 162 -40.23 40.19 -17.14
N THR A 163 -40.05 39.01 -16.53
CA THR A 163 -41.00 38.45 -15.56
C THR A 163 -40.31 37.50 -14.57
N SER A 164 -40.64 37.69 -13.30
CA SER A 164 -40.10 37.10 -12.07
C SER A 164 -40.57 35.64 -11.84
N PRO A 165 -39.83 34.80 -11.09
CA PRO A 165 -40.20 33.40 -10.84
C PRO A 165 -41.18 33.24 -9.67
N THR A 166 -42.16 32.35 -9.84
CA THR A 166 -43.06 31.90 -8.77
C THR A 166 -42.43 30.74 -8.00
N THR A 167 -42.21 30.93 -6.71
CA THR A 167 -41.81 29.92 -5.73
C THR A 167 -43.03 29.11 -5.28
N THR A 168 -42.91 27.78 -5.21
CA THR A 168 -43.86 26.94 -4.47
C THR A 168 -43.09 26.13 -3.46
N THR A 169 -43.38 26.40 -2.18
CA THR A 169 -42.80 25.78 -0.99
C THR A 169 -43.66 24.58 -0.61
N THR A 170 -43.08 23.39 -0.44
CA THR A 170 -43.74 22.25 0.20
C THR A 170 -42.96 21.84 1.46
N SER A 171 -43.65 21.91 2.60
CA SER A 171 -43.21 21.53 3.93
C SER A 171 -43.30 20.01 4.14
N PRO A 172 -42.36 19.35 4.85
CA PRO A 172 -42.49 17.94 5.20
C PRO A 172 -43.19 17.76 6.56
N THR A 173 -44.22 16.93 6.57
CA THR A 173 -44.95 16.47 7.76
C THR A 173 -44.14 15.39 8.49
N THR A 174 -43.87 15.62 9.78
CA THR A 174 -43.32 14.64 10.72
C THR A 174 -44.43 13.77 11.29
N THR A 175 -44.24 12.45 11.29
CA THR A 175 -45.09 11.51 12.05
C THR A 175 -44.22 10.74 13.04
N THR A 176 -44.53 10.92 14.32
CA THR A 176 -43.95 10.25 15.49
C THR A 176 -44.79 9.02 15.83
N THR A 177 -44.14 7.87 16.05
CA THR A 177 -44.75 6.69 16.70
C THR A 177 -43.85 6.14 17.79
N SER A 178 -44.45 5.90 18.96
CA SER A 178 -43.87 5.42 20.21
C SER A 178 -43.75 3.88 20.23
N PRO A 179 -42.75 3.26 20.91
CA PRO A 179 -42.64 1.81 20.98
C PRO A 179 -43.37 1.22 22.20
N THR A 180 -44.05 0.09 21.97
CA THR A 180 -44.68 -0.76 23.00
C THR A 180 -43.72 -1.90 23.37
N THR A 181 -43.60 -2.17 24.67
CA THR A 181 -42.77 -3.22 25.26
C THR A 181 -43.50 -4.56 25.32
N THR A 182 -42.83 -5.64 24.92
CA THR A 182 -43.24 -7.01 25.29
C THR A 182 -42.02 -7.88 25.56
N THR A 183 -42.05 -8.59 26.69
CA THR A 183 -41.03 -9.46 27.27
C THR A 183 -41.21 -10.92 26.82
N THR A 184 -40.14 -11.57 26.32
CA THR A 184 -40.02 -13.04 26.25
C THR A 184 -38.57 -13.51 26.47
N SER A 185 -38.44 -14.63 27.19
CA SER A 185 -37.23 -15.34 27.68
C SER A 185 -36.46 -16.11 26.58
N PRO A 186 -35.19 -16.56 26.79
CA PRO A 186 -34.25 -16.83 25.71
C PRO A 186 -34.29 -18.27 25.16
N SER A 187 -34.10 -18.41 23.85
CA SER A 187 -33.84 -19.68 23.17
C SER A 187 -32.45 -19.63 22.50
N THR A 188 -31.66 -20.66 22.79
CA THR A 188 -30.30 -20.90 22.27
C THR A 188 -30.29 -21.00 20.74
N THR A 189 -29.58 -20.09 20.07
CA THR A 189 -29.28 -20.19 18.64
C THR A 189 -27.81 -19.82 18.41
N THR A 190 -27.10 -20.70 17.70
CA THR A 190 -25.72 -20.55 17.24
C THR A 190 -25.57 -19.34 16.31
N THR A 191 -24.86 -18.31 16.76
CA THR A 191 -24.64 -17.08 16.00
C THR A 191 -23.49 -17.25 15.02
N THR A 192 -23.80 -17.32 13.73
CA THR A 192 -22.84 -17.03 12.65
C THR A 192 -22.46 -15.55 12.70
N SER A 193 -21.16 -15.26 12.67
CA SER A 193 -20.57 -13.92 12.69
C SER A 193 -21.12 -13.04 11.55
N PRO A 194 -21.50 -11.78 11.79
CA PRO A 194 -21.96 -10.88 10.74
C PRO A 194 -20.79 -10.53 9.83
N THR A 195 -20.93 -10.83 8.54
CA THR A 195 -19.96 -10.44 7.51
C THR A 195 -20.13 -8.95 7.25
N THR A 196 -19.19 -8.15 7.74
CA THR A 196 -19.10 -6.71 7.45
C THR A 196 -18.86 -6.53 5.95
N THR A 197 -19.87 -6.06 5.23
CA THR A 197 -19.76 -5.64 3.82
C THR A 197 -18.92 -4.38 3.75
N THR A 198 -17.62 -4.53 3.52
CA THR A 198 -16.73 -3.42 3.15
C THR A 198 -16.93 -3.11 1.67
N THR A 199 -17.76 -2.10 1.39
CA THR A 199 -17.83 -1.40 0.11
C THR A 199 -16.48 -0.71 -0.15
N THR A 200 -15.61 -1.33 -0.96
CA THR A 200 -14.44 -0.65 -1.52
C THR A 200 -14.80 -0.09 -2.89
N SER A 201 -14.96 1.22 -3.01
CA SER A 201 -15.08 1.90 -4.29
C SER A 201 -13.78 1.76 -5.08
N SER A 202 -13.83 1.24 -6.32
CA SER A 202 -12.71 1.36 -7.26
C SER A 202 -12.74 2.73 -7.89
N VAL A 203 -11.61 3.41 -7.90
CA VAL A 203 -11.42 4.63 -8.68
C VAL A 203 -10.94 4.20 -10.08
N SER A 204 -11.86 4.04 -11.04
CA SER A 204 -11.49 4.42 -12.41
C SER A 204 -11.30 5.93 -12.35
N THR A 205 -10.16 6.49 -12.75
CA THR A 205 -10.11 7.95 -12.96
C THR A 205 -11.05 8.24 -14.12
N PRO A 206 -12.24 8.83 -13.91
CA PRO A 206 -13.14 9.12 -15.01
C PRO A 206 -12.38 10.06 -15.95
N ILE A 207 -12.34 9.78 -17.26
CA ILE A 207 -11.81 10.73 -18.24
C ILE A 207 -12.66 11.99 -18.14
N VAL A 208 -12.16 12.99 -17.43
CA VAL A 208 -12.87 14.25 -17.26
C VAL A 208 -12.69 15.10 -18.51
N ALA A 209 -13.75 15.79 -18.91
CA ALA A 209 -13.64 16.84 -19.92
C ALA A 209 -12.64 17.90 -19.44
N ASN A 210 -11.86 18.46 -20.37
CA ASN A 210 -10.83 19.48 -20.11
C ASN A 210 -9.64 19.03 -19.23
N ALA A 211 -9.27 17.75 -19.27
CA ALA A 211 -8.01 17.28 -18.70
C ALA A 211 -6.78 17.77 -19.49
N TYR A 212 -5.64 17.86 -18.81
CA TYR A 212 -4.34 18.08 -19.41
C TYR A 212 -3.62 16.76 -19.70
N TYR A 213 -2.73 16.75 -20.68
CA TYR A 213 -2.02 15.57 -21.14
C TYR A 213 -0.52 15.81 -21.21
N VAL A 214 0.24 14.82 -20.74
CA VAL A 214 1.70 14.77 -20.84
C VAL A 214 2.09 13.51 -21.63
N SER A 215 3.06 13.61 -22.52
CA SER A 215 3.55 12.51 -23.37
C SER A 215 5.05 12.68 -23.62
N THR A 216 5.82 11.59 -23.65
CA THR A 216 7.25 11.63 -23.99
C THR A 216 7.53 12.20 -25.39
N SER A 217 6.54 12.12 -26.30
CA SER A 217 6.56 12.70 -27.65
C SER A 217 5.95 14.11 -27.74
N GLY A 218 5.51 14.70 -26.62
CA GLY A 218 4.88 16.01 -26.57
C GLY A 218 5.86 17.18 -26.71
N ASN A 219 5.35 18.40 -26.54
CA ASN A 219 6.15 19.63 -26.49
C ASN A 219 5.60 20.55 -25.39
N ASP A 220 6.46 21.11 -24.55
CA ASP A 220 6.05 21.99 -23.44
C ASP A 220 5.54 23.36 -23.89
N SER A 221 5.73 23.71 -25.17
CA SER A 221 5.07 24.85 -25.81
C SER A 221 3.63 24.57 -26.23
N ASN A 222 3.18 23.31 -26.19
CA ASN A 222 1.81 22.95 -26.52
C ASN A 222 0.82 23.41 -25.43
N ALA A 223 -0.47 23.37 -25.75
CA ALA A 223 -1.54 23.71 -24.83
C ALA A 223 -1.82 22.64 -23.75
N GLY A 224 -1.19 21.46 -23.83
CA GLY A 224 -1.42 20.35 -22.91
C GLY A 224 -2.73 19.60 -23.19
N THR A 225 -3.26 19.68 -24.42
CA THR A 225 -4.47 18.93 -24.82
C THR A 225 -4.14 17.50 -25.24
N ALA A 226 -5.14 16.64 -25.42
CA ALA A 226 -4.93 15.25 -25.83
C ALA A 226 -4.16 15.11 -27.16
N SER A 227 -4.44 16.02 -28.12
CA SER A 227 -3.81 16.08 -29.44
C SER A 227 -2.50 16.89 -29.46
N ALA A 228 -2.31 17.79 -28.51
CA ALA A 228 -1.08 18.57 -28.34
C ALA A 228 -0.62 18.51 -26.86
N PRO A 229 -0.11 17.35 -26.41
CA PRO A 229 0.28 17.15 -25.03
C PRO A 229 1.58 17.90 -24.71
N TRP A 230 1.76 18.24 -23.44
CA TRP A 230 3.06 18.66 -22.91
C TRP A 230 4.07 17.51 -22.97
N ARG A 231 5.36 17.85 -22.96
CA ARG A 231 6.43 16.86 -22.98
C ARG A 231 6.77 16.38 -21.57
N THR A 232 6.80 17.29 -20.61
CA THR A 232 7.32 17.04 -19.27
C THR A 232 6.22 17.03 -18.23
N ILE A 233 6.40 16.21 -17.19
CA ILE A 233 5.53 16.21 -16.01
C ILE A 233 5.77 17.51 -15.22
N GLN A 234 7.01 18.01 -15.19
CA GLN A 234 7.34 19.28 -14.56
C GLN A 234 6.57 20.46 -15.16
N LYS A 235 6.28 20.46 -16.48
CA LYS A 235 5.44 21.50 -17.10
C LYS A 235 4.05 21.52 -16.48
N ALA A 236 3.42 20.35 -16.31
CA ALA A 236 2.12 20.25 -15.64
C ALA A 236 2.20 20.70 -14.18
N ALA A 237 3.22 20.24 -13.44
CA ALA A 237 3.47 20.55 -12.05
C ALA A 237 3.75 22.04 -11.75
N ASN A 238 3.97 22.86 -12.78
CA ASN A 238 4.14 24.31 -12.70
C ASN A 238 2.92 25.10 -13.21
N THR A 239 1.97 24.46 -13.90
CA THR A 239 1.01 25.19 -14.74
C THR A 239 -0.44 24.99 -14.30
N VAL A 240 -0.80 23.78 -13.87
CA VAL A 240 -2.22 23.44 -13.69
C VAL A 240 -2.84 24.11 -12.45
N ALA A 241 -4.10 24.51 -12.57
CA ALA A 241 -4.85 25.11 -11.48
C ALA A 241 -5.51 24.05 -10.58
N ALA A 242 -5.93 24.46 -9.38
CA ALA A 242 -6.69 23.61 -8.46
C ALA A 242 -7.90 22.95 -9.15
N GLY A 243 -8.07 21.64 -8.92
CA GLY A 243 -9.13 20.82 -9.52
C GLY A 243 -8.76 20.21 -10.88
N ALA A 244 -7.59 20.54 -11.44
CA ALA A 244 -7.16 19.98 -12.71
C ALA A 244 -6.84 18.49 -12.62
N THR A 245 -7.10 17.77 -13.71
CA THR A 245 -6.61 16.41 -13.92
C THR A 245 -5.56 16.40 -15.02
N VAL A 246 -4.43 15.76 -14.75
CA VAL A 246 -3.30 15.57 -15.65
C VAL A 246 -3.16 14.08 -15.96
N TYR A 247 -3.39 13.70 -17.20
CA TYR A 247 -3.15 12.36 -17.71
C TYR A 247 -1.74 12.26 -18.31
N ILE A 248 -0.95 11.34 -17.76
CA ILE A 248 0.42 11.11 -18.19
C ILE A 248 0.44 9.83 -19.03
N LYS A 249 0.76 9.94 -20.32
CA LYS A 249 0.85 8.79 -21.22
C LYS A 249 2.08 7.94 -20.89
N GLY A 250 2.01 6.67 -21.24
CA GLY A 250 3.03 5.67 -20.97
C GLY A 250 4.38 6.05 -21.55
N GLY A 251 5.43 5.72 -20.80
CA GLY A 251 6.80 6.03 -21.15
C GLY A 251 7.69 6.27 -19.93
N THR A 252 8.97 6.46 -20.20
CA THR A 252 9.96 6.84 -19.19
C THR A 252 10.26 8.32 -19.29
N TYR A 253 10.03 9.04 -18.20
CA TYR A 253 10.31 10.46 -18.03
C TYR A 253 11.56 10.62 -17.19
N PHE A 254 12.61 11.18 -17.76
CA PHE A 254 13.88 11.42 -17.07
C PHE A 254 13.83 12.78 -16.36
N GLU A 255 13.15 12.83 -15.23
CA GLU A 255 12.83 14.07 -14.50
C GLU A 255 12.97 13.87 -12.99
N ALA A 256 13.25 14.98 -12.29
CA ALA A 256 12.99 15.13 -10.86
C ALA A 256 11.91 16.20 -10.72
N VAL A 257 10.68 15.77 -10.46
CA VAL A 257 9.50 16.65 -10.49
C VAL A 257 9.34 17.35 -9.15
N ASN A 258 9.37 18.68 -9.16
CA ASN A 258 8.94 19.50 -8.02
C ASN A 258 7.52 20.00 -8.30
N VAL A 259 6.57 19.58 -7.47
CA VAL A 259 5.20 20.09 -7.56
C VAL A 259 5.16 21.48 -6.93
N ASN A 260 4.88 22.49 -7.76
CA ASN A 260 4.85 23.90 -7.35
C ASN A 260 3.43 24.47 -7.32
N VAL A 261 2.43 23.59 -7.37
CA VAL A 261 1.00 23.91 -7.36
C VAL A 261 0.31 23.13 -6.26
N SER A 262 -0.70 23.74 -5.66
CA SER A 262 -1.59 23.08 -4.71
C SER A 262 -3.02 23.11 -5.25
N GLY A 263 -3.78 22.08 -4.91
CA GLY A 263 -5.22 22.11 -5.07
C GLY A 263 -5.88 22.98 -3.99
N ALA A 264 -7.18 22.80 -3.84
CA ALA A 264 -7.95 23.35 -2.73
C ALA A 264 -8.97 22.32 -2.25
N SER A 265 -9.55 22.55 -1.08
CA SER A 265 -10.68 21.73 -0.60
C SER A 265 -11.79 21.66 -1.67
N GLY A 266 -12.21 20.45 -2.02
CA GLY A 266 -13.17 20.18 -3.11
C GLY A 266 -12.62 20.36 -4.53
N LYS A 267 -11.34 20.72 -4.69
CA LYS A 267 -10.65 20.95 -5.97
C LYS A 267 -9.23 20.37 -5.94
N THR A 268 -9.16 19.07 -5.71
CA THR A 268 -7.90 18.30 -5.70
C THR A 268 -7.26 18.27 -7.09
N ILE A 269 -5.95 18.49 -7.18
CA ILE A 269 -5.20 18.29 -8.43
C ILE A 269 -4.86 16.80 -8.54
N THR A 270 -5.10 16.20 -9.70
CA THR A 270 -4.83 14.77 -9.94
C THR A 270 -3.76 14.59 -11.01
N PHE A 271 -2.70 13.84 -10.69
CA PHE A 271 -1.71 13.34 -11.64
C PHE A 271 -1.91 11.83 -11.79
N ALA A 272 -2.33 11.38 -12.96
CA ALA A 272 -2.70 9.98 -13.17
C ALA A 272 -2.05 9.41 -14.43
N ALA A 273 -1.60 8.16 -14.36
CA ALA A 273 -1.29 7.39 -15.56
C ALA A 273 -2.52 7.31 -16.47
N PHE A 274 -2.34 7.68 -17.74
CA PHE A 274 -3.41 7.64 -18.73
C PHE A 274 -3.80 6.19 -18.99
N ASN A 275 -5.08 5.86 -18.85
CA ASN A 275 -5.61 4.52 -19.13
C ASN A 275 -4.91 3.34 -18.44
N GLY A 276 -4.15 3.55 -17.37
CA GLY A 276 -3.36 2.49 -16.71
C GLY A 276 -2.08 2.14 -17.46
N GLU A 277 -1.67 2.96 -18.42
CA GLU A 277 -0.38 2.84 -19.10
C GLU A 277 0.77 2.92 -18.10
N LYS A 278 1.88 2.23 -18.41
CA LYS A 278 3.06 2.24 -17.56
C LYS A 278 3.81 3.57 -17.69
N VAL A 279 3.71 4.41 -16.67
CA VAL A 279 4.46 5.66 -16.54
C VAL A 279 5.59 5.46 -15.54
N THR A 280 6.83 5.70 -15.98
CA THR A 280 8.01 5.64 -15.09
C THR A 280 8.69 7.00 -15.04
N ILE A 281 8.87 7.55 -13.84
CA ILE A 281 9.69 8.72 -13.58
C ILE A 281 11.04 8.23 -13.06
N ASP A 282 12.08 8.43 -13.85
CA ASP A 282 13.44 8.01 -13.52
C ASP A 282 14.27 9.26 -13.21
N ALA A 283 14.57 9.48 -11.93
CA ALA A 283 15.36 10.64 -11.52
C ALA A 283 16.85 10.52 -11.90
N GLN A 284 17.31 9.36 -12.40
CA GLN A 284 18.71 9.10 -12.77
C GLN A 284 19.73 9.51 -11.70
N SER A 285 19.37 9.35 -10.43
CA SER A 285 20.16 9.82 -9.28
C SER A 285 20.41 11.34 -9.30
N LYS A 286 19.41 12.13 -9.70
CA LYS A 286 19.45 13.61 -9.74
C LYS A 286 18.30 14.26 -8.94
N GLY A 287 18.02 13.75 -7.74
CA GLY A 287 17.01 14.31 -6.85
C GLY A 287 15.86 13.34 -6.56
N ILE A 288 14.72 13.93 -6.17
CA ILE A 288 13.48 13.23 -5.84
C ILE A 288 12.61 13.16 -7.10
N PRO A 289 12.19 11.95 -7.54
CA PRO A 289 11.34 11.80 -8.72
C PRO A 289 10.01 12.56 -8.64
N PHE A 290 9.34 12.55 -7.48
CA PHE A 290 8.07 13.26 -7.28
C PHE A 290 7.99 13.93 -5.91
N ASN A 291 8.40 15.19 -5.85
CA ASN A 291 8.51 15.98 -4.63
C ASN A 291 7.25 16.83 -4.39
N LEU A 292 6.63 16.63 -3.22
CA LEU A 292 5.40 17.29 -2.78
C LEU A 292 5.64 18.40 -1.73
N ASN A 293 6.89 18.81 -1.52
CA ASN A 293 7.30 19.81 -0.52
C ASN A 293 6.26 20.91 -0.29
N ARG A 294 5.56 20.84 0.86
CA ARG A 294 4.57 21.82 1.32
C ARG A 294 3.36 22.04 0.42
N GLN A 295 3.06 21.09 -0.47
CA GLN A 295 1.87 21.17 -1.30
C GLN A 295 0.69 20.44 -0.68
N GLY A 296 -0.52 20.83 -1.05
CA GLY A 296 -1.72 20.15 -0.57
C GLY A 296 -2.81 19.94 -1.61
N TYR A 297 -3.75 19.07 -1.26
CA TYR A 297 -4.86 18.64 -2.13
C TYR A 297 -4.38 18.06 -3.45
N ILE A 298 -3.52 17.04 -3.37
CA ILE A 298 -2.94 16.36 -4.54
C ILE A 298 -3.25 14.87 -4.48
N THR A 299 -3.65 14.31 -5.62
CA THR A 299 -3.79 12.87 -5.84
C THR A 299 -2.84 12.39 -6.92
N ILE A 300 -2.11 11.31 -6.63
CA ILE A 300 -1.18 10.65 -7.55
C ILE A 300 -1.69 9.23 -7.79
N ILE A 301 -1.85 8.84 -9.05
CA ILE A 301 -2.44 7.54 -9.41
C ILE A 301 -1.58 6.81 -10.44
N GLY A 302 -1.15 5.59 -10.12
CA GLY A 302 -0.59 4.67 -11.12
C GLY A 302 0.80 5.03 -11.63
N LEU A 303 1.57 5.84 -10.90
CA LEU A 303 2.92 6.24 -11.33
C LEU A 303 3.99 5.34 -10.72
N SER A 304 5.00 4.98 -11.50
CA SER A 304 6.22 4.34 -10.99
C SER A 304 7.34 5.37 -10.89
N VAL A 305 8.08 5.39 -9.78
CA VAL A 305 9.27 6.25 -9.60
C VAL A 305 10.50 5.42 -9.28
N LYS A 306 11.68 5.86 -9.75
CA LYS A 306 12.93 5.17 -9.43
C LYS A 306 14.19 6.03 -9.49
N ASN A 307 15.30 5.45 -8.99
CA ASN A 307 16.64 6.01 -9.01
C ASN A 307 16.72 7.37 -8.30
N SER A 308 16.16 7.45 -7.09
CA SER A 308 16.15 8.68 -6.29
C SER A 308 17.44 8.85 -5.48
N THR A 309 17.91 10.09 -5.32
CA THR A 309 18.99 10.42 -4.34
C THR A 309 18.46 10.71 -2.94
N TYR A 310 17.14 10.67 -2.74
CA TYR A 310 16.50 10.81 -1.43
C TYR A 310 15.23 9.95 -1.38
N GLN A 311 14.05 10.50 -1.07
CA GLN A 311 12.79 9.74 -1.15
C GLN A 311 12.27 9.57 -2.58
N GLY A 312 11.39 8.59 -2.83
CA GLY A 312 10.74 8.41 -4.12
C GLY A 312 9.59 9.40 -4.36
N ILE A 313 8.56 9.33 -3.52
CA ILE A 313 7.38 10.19 -3.54
C ILE A 313 7.18 10.82 -2.15
N GLY A 314 6.85 12.10 -2.09
CA GLY A 314 6.38 12.73 -0.85
C GLY A 314 7.10 14.02 -0.51
N ASP A 315 7.07 14.38 0.77
CA ASP A 315 7.62 15.62 1.31
C ASP A 315 8.54 15.32 2.49
N MET A 316 9.83 15.28 2.24
CA MET A 316 10.84 15.17 3.29
C MET A 316 11.52 16.54 3.53
N SER A 317 10.75 17.63 3.57
CA SER A 317 11.24 18.93 4.02
C SER A 317 11.78 18.85 5.46
N ALA A 318 12.53 19.88 5.89
CA ALA A 318 13.22 19.87 7.18
C ALA A 318 12.24 19.56 8.33
N ALA A 319 12.40 18.37 8.93
CA ALA A 319 11.52 17.88 9.98
C ALA A 319 11.42 18.89 11.12
N SER A 320 10.18 19.19 11.52
CA SER A 320 9.91 20.00 12.70
C SER A 320 9.02 19.17 13.62
N PRO A 321 9.64 18.39 14.54
CA PRO A 321 8.91 17.48 15.42
C PRO A 321 7.69 18.14 16.08
N GLY A 322 6.53 17.51 15.94
CA GLY A 322 5.27 18.01 16.47
C GLY A 322 4.63 19.19 15.72
N ASN A 323 5.21 19.66 14.62
CA ASN A 323 4.66 20.76 13.81
C ASN A 323 4.02 20.27 12.51
N TYR A 324 2.79 19.78 12.62
CA TYR A 324 2.02 19.17 11.53
C TYR A 324 1.61 20.13 10.39
N SER A 325 1.88 21.44 10.49
CA SER A 325 1.37 22.44 9.52
C SER A 325 2.44 22.94 8.54
N LEU A 326 3.64 22.35 8.57
CA LEU A 326 4.79 22.81 7.79
C LEU A 326 5.12 21.97 6.56
N GLY A 327 4.39 20.89 6.31
CA GLY A 327 4.60 19.97 5.21
C GLY A 327 3.32 19.74 4.40
N ALA A 328 3.36 18.74 3.54
CA ALA A 328 2.28 18.42 2.63
C ALA A 328 1.00 18.00 3.37
N HIS A 329 -0.17 18.32 2.80
CA HIS A 329 -1.45 17.95 3.41
C HIS A 329 -2.54 17.57 2.41
N ASP A 330 -3.50 16.74 2.83
CA ASP A 330 -4.58 16.26 1.96
C ASP A 330 -4.03 15.59 0.69
N ILE A 331 -3.11 14.64 0.90
CA ILE A 331 -2.41 13.92 -0.15
C ILE A 331 -2.96 12.51 -0.27
N THR A 332 -3.19 12.05 -1.50
CA THR A 332 -3.53 10.65 -1.79
C THR A 332 -2.54 10.08 -2.81
N ILE A 333 -1.87 9.00 -2.45
CA ILE A 333 -1.00 8.21 -3.34
C ILE A 333 -1.67 6.86 -3.54
N LEU A 334 -2.08 6.58 -4.78
CA LEU A 334 -2.87 5.40 -5.13
C LEU A 334 -2.16 4.57 -6.20
N ASN A 335 -1.98 3.28 -5.94
CA ASN A 335 -1.42 2.31 -6.90
C ASN A 335 -0.10 2.76 -7.53
N CYS A 336 0.77 3.41 -6.75
CA CYS A 336 2.08 3.86 -7.21
C CYS A 336 3.17 2.86 -6.84
N ASP A 337 4.21 2.79 -7.67
CA ASP A 337 5.37 1.91 -7.45
C ASP A 337 6.61 2.77 -7.15
N THR A 338 7.41 2.40 -6.15
CA THR A 338 8.72 3.03 -5.89
C THR A 338 9.81 1.97 -5.92
N ASP A 339 10.90 2.24 -6.62
CA ASP A 339 12.05 1.33 -6.72
C ASP A 339 13.38 2.06 -6.65
N THR A 340 14.37 1.51 -5.93
CA THR A 340 15.73 2.06 -5.89
C THR A 340 15.75 3.52 -5.42
N THR A 341 15.42 3.74 -4.15
CA THR A 341 15.46 5.06 -3.50
C THR A 341 16.58 5.10 -2.47
N PHE A 342 17.28 6.23 -2.35
CA PHE A 342 18.36 6.39 -1.37
C PHE A 342 17.83 6.37 0.07
N ALA A 343 16.74 7.09 0.32
CA ALA A 343 15.98 7.09 1.56
C ALA A 343 14.64 6.35 1.35
N SER A 344 13.52 6.87 1.87
CA SER A 344 12.20 6.23 1.78
C SER A 344 11.69 6.05 0.35
N GLY A 345 10.96 4.98 0.10
CA GLY A 345 10.14 4.88 -1.11
C GLY A 345 9.08 5.99 -1.11
N ILE A 346 8.35 6.08 -0.01
CA ILE A 346 7.37 7.15 0.24
C ILE A 346 7.66 7.79 1.60
N GLY A 347 7.79 9.11 1.68
CA GLY A 347 8.17 9.79 2.92
C GLY A 347 7.45 11.12 3.11
N PHE A 348 6.96 11.37 4.32
CA PHE A 348 6.37 12.65 4.72
C PHE A 348 6.90 13.12 6.07
N ASN A 349 7.33 14.38 6.12
CA ASN A 349 7.68 15.13 7.30
C ASN A 349 6.66 16.26 7.49
N SER A 350 6.12 16.39 8.71
CA SER A 350 5.31 17.55 9.13
C SER A 350 3.99 17.74 8.35
N GLY A 351 3.21 16.68 8.11
CA GLY A 351 2.03 16.72 7.23
C GLY A 351 0.67 16.47 7.90
N LYS A 352 -0.41 16.49 7.09
CA LYS A 352 -1.76 16.11 7.53
C LYS A 352 -2.55 15.36 6.46
N ASN A 353 -3.47 14.49 6.87
CA ASN A 353 -4.40 13.80 5.97
C ASN A 353 -3.70 13.11 4.79
N ILE A 354 -2.79 12.17 5.10
CA ILE A 354 -1.99 11.45 4.10
C ILE A 354 -2.55 10.04 3.88
N VAL A 355 -2.92 9.72 2.64
CA VAL A 355 -3.41 8.38 2.26
C VAL A 355 -2.43 7.72 1.31
N ILE A 356 -1.97 6.52 1.64
CA ILE A 356 -1.09 5.69 0.83
C ILE A 356 -1.79 4.34 0.64
N ASP A 357 -2.33 4.11 -0.56
CA ASP A 357 -3.21 2.98 -0.87
C ASP A 357 -2.73 2.19 -2.09
N GLY A 358 -2.64 0.87 -1.97
CA GLY A 358 -2.40 -0.02 -3.11
C GLY A 358 -1.00 0.11 -3.74
N CYS A 359 -0.06 0.76 -3.07
CA CYS A 359 1.28 1.03 -3.59
C CYS A 359 2.23 -0.16 -3.40
N THR A 360 3.26 -0.23 -4.24
CA THR A 360 4.37 -1.17 -4.08
C THR A 360 5.67 -0.41 -3.77
N ILE A 361 6.30 -0.71 -2.63
CA ILE A 361 7.57 -0.09 -2.23
C ILE A 361 8.66 -1.16 -2.18
N THR A 362 9.64 -1.05 -3.07
CA THR A 362 10.75 -1.99 -3.17
C THR A 362 12.10 -1.30 -3.25
N ASN A 363 13.15 -1.97 -2.79
CA ASN A 363 14.53 -1.47 -2.85
C ASN A 363 14.67 -0.04 -2.31
N ALA A 364 13.95 0.29 -1.24
CA ALA A 364 14.10 1.55 -0.53
C ALA A 364 15.29 1.50 0.46
N ASN A 365 15.71 2.67 0.92
CA ASN A 365 16.78 2.86 1.89
C ASN A 365 18.14 2.36 1.38
N THR A 366 18.41 2.54 0.09
CA THR A 366 19.69 2.09 -0.50
C THR A 366 20.90 2.82 0.09
N GLY A 367 20.69 4.01 0.63
CA GLY A 367 21.66 4.80 1.37
C GLY A 367 21.74 4.53 2.87
N MET A 368 20.95 3.58 3.39
CA MET A 368 20.77 3.35 4.84
C MET A 368 20.20 4.56 5.59
N ASP A 369 19.48 5.43 4.89
CA ASP A 369 18.79 6.59 5.46
C ASP A 369 17.26 6.35 5.48
N GLN A 370 16.59 6.85 6.52
CA GLN A 370 15.14 6.72 6.76
C GLN A 370 14.63 5.26 6.68
N GLU A 371 13.32 5.09 6.52
CA GLU A 371 12.58 3.82 6.47
C GLU A 371 11.89 3.67 5.13
N ALA A 372 11.38 2.49 4.76
CA ALA A 372 10.84 2.29 3.42
C ALA A 372 9.61 3.18 3.16
N LEU A 373 8.78 3.34 4.19
CA LEU A 373 7.69 4.28 4.28
C LEU A 373 7.80 5.03 5.61
N THR A 374 8.10 6.33 5.55
CA THR A 374 8.30 7.18 6.73
C THR A 374 7.19 8.22 6.87
N LEU A 375 6.55 8.31 8.03
CA LEU A 375 5.71 9.45 8.43
C LEU A 375 6.22 10.07 9.75
N SER A 376 6.92 11.19 9.65
CA SER A 376 7.36 12.00 10.81
C SER A 376 6.41 13.17 11.01
N SER A 377 5.91 13.36 12.23
CA SER A 377 5.00 14.47 12.58
C SER A 377 3.79 14.61 11.65
N VAL A 378 3.07 13.52 11.40
CA VAL A 378 1.87 13.51 10.54
C VAL A 378 0.60 13.35 11.38
N ASP A 379 -0.37 14.25 11.21
CA ASP A 379 -1.68 14.20 11.86
C ASP A 379 -2.76 13.77 10.86
N GLY A 380 -3.31 12.58 11.03
CA GLY A 380 -4.26 12.02 10.07
C GLY A 380 -3.56 11.25 8.96
N PHE A 381 -3.61 9.91 9.01
CA PHE A 381 -3.06 9.08 7.93
C PHE A 381 -3.76 7.73 7.77
N GLU A 382 -3.75 7.20 6.55
CA GLU A 382 -4.11 5.82 6.22
C GLU A 382 -3.04 5.18 5.34
N ILE A 383 -2.40 4.13 5.84
CA ILE A 383 -1.46 3.30 5.08
C ILE A 383 -2.13 1.95 4.85
N LYS A 384 -2.59 1.66 3.64
CA LYS A 384 -3.40 0.48 3.37
C LYS A 384 -3.17 -0.23 2.05
N ASN A 385 -3.43 -1.54 2.03
CA ASN A 385 -3.38 -2.38 0.84
C ASN A 385 -2.03 -2.34 0.08
N ASN A 386 -0.95 -1.92 0.74
CA ASN A 386 0.37 -1.78 0.12
C ASN A 386 1.15 -3.08 0.20
N GLU A 387 2.09 -3.27 -0.72
CA GLU A 387 3.07 -4.35 -0.72
C GLU A 387 4.48 -3.76 -0.55
N LEU A 388 5.20 -4.15 0.51
CA LEU A 388 6.52 -3.60 0.81
C LEU A 388 7.52 -4.75 0.98
N PHE A 389 8.58 -4.76 0.17
CA PHE A 389 9.58 -5.82 0.16
C PHE A 389 10.95 -5.38 -0.37
N LYS A 390 12.00 -6.12 -0.04
CA LYS A 390 13.41 -5.87 -0.41
C LYS A 390 13.94 -4.50 0.03
N ASN A 391 13.40 -3.97 1.11
CA ASN A 391 13.87 -2.73 1.71
C ASN A 391 14.98 -3.04 2.72
N ARG A 392 15.87 -2.06 2.97
CA ARG A 392 17.09 -2.27 3.77
C ARG A 392 16.97 -1.90 5.25
N LYS A 393 16.03 -1.03 5.61
CA LYS A 393 15.77 -0.55 6.98
C LYS A 393 14.34 -0.92 7.42
N GLU A 394 13.83 -0.28 8.47
CA GLU A 394 12.45 -0.42 8.92
C GLU A 394 11.49 -0.17 7.75
N VAL A 395 10.35 -0.85 7.73
CA VAL A 395 9.47 -0.81 6.55
C VAL A 395 8.41 0.27 6.65
N ILE A 396 7.57 0.27 7.68
CA ILE A 396 6.67 1.38 7.97
C ILE A 396 7.10 1.98 9.29
N ASP A 397 7.40 3.27 9.32
CA ASP A 397 7.78 3.97 10.54
C ASP A 397 6.96 5.25 10.72
N LEU A 398 6.37 5.36 11.91
CA LEU A 398 5.72 6.56 12.39
C LEU A 398 6.58 7.17 13.50
N LYS A 399 7.05 8.40 13.28
CA LYS A 399 7.90 9.10 14.25
C LYS A 399 7.46 10.52 14.58
N ASP A 400 8.14 11.13 15.55
CA ASP A 400 7.99 12.55 15.92
C ASP A 400 6.54 13.00 16.22
N GLY A 401 5.77 12.15 16.90
CA GLY A 401 4.40 12.50 17.32
C GLY A 401 3.32 12.31 16.27
N SER A 402 3.60 11.58 15.18
CA SER A 402 2.56 11.12 14.25
C SER A 402 1.37 10.49 14.99
N LYS A 403 0.14 10.85 14.61
CA LYS A 403 -1.09 10.51 15.36
C LYS A 403 -2.34 10.49 14.47
N ASN A 404 -3.44 10.00 15.04
CA ASN A 404 -4.77 9.94 14.40
C ASN A 404 -4.77 9.17 13.08
N GLY A 405 -4.24 7.95 13.06
CA GLY A 405 -4.09 7.21 11.81
C GLY A 405 -4.17 5.70 11.90
N LYS A 406 -4.15 5.08 10.72
CA LYS A 406 -4.43 3.64 10.54
C LYS A 406 -3.41 2.99 9.61
N ILE A 407 -2.93 1.80 9.98
CA ILE A 407 -2.04 0.96 9.17
C ILE A 407 -2.73 -0.39 9.01
N TYR A 408 -3.22 -0.72 7.82
CA TYR A 408 -4.02 -1.94 7.67
C TYR A 408 -4.00 -2.60 6.29
N SER A 409 -4.24 -3.92 6.28
CA SER A 409 -4.28 -4.71 5.04
C SER A 409 -3.00 -4.63 4.20
N ASN A 410 -1.87 -4.25 4.80
CA ASN A 410 -0.58 -4.23 4.10
C ASN A 410 0.06 -5.61 4.11
N TYR A 411 0.84 -5.90 3.07
CA TYR A 411 1.64 -7.10 2.96
C TYR A 411 3.13 -6.72 2.99
N ILE A 412 3.78 -7.07 4.10
CA ILE A 412 5.20 -6.75 4.33
C ILE A 412 5.97 -8.05 4.34
N HIS A 413 6.95 -8.19 3.45
CA HIS A 413 7.72 -9.42 3.34
C HIS A 413 9.11 -9.25 2.76
N SER A 414 9.97 -10.27 2.93
CA SER A 414 11.21 -10.45 2.17
C SER A 414 12.14 -9.22 2.20
N PHE A 415 12.90 -9.02 3.25
CA PHE A 415 13.83 -7.89 3.38
C PHE A 415 15.18 -8.18 2.69
N ASP A 416 15.98 -7.14 2.44
CA ASP A 416 17.36 -7.30 1.94
C ASP A 416 18.23 -7.92 3.04
N ASP A 417 18.58 -9.20 2.89
CA ASP A 417 19.27 -10.03 3.88
C ASP A 417 20.70 -9.58 4.20
N LYS A 418 21.26 -8.66 3.40
CA LYS A 418 22.64 -8.21 3.51
C LYS A 418 22.86 -7.10 4.54
N TYR A 419 21.82 -6.37 4.95
CA TYR A 419 21.99 -5.08 5.66
C TYR A 419 21.21 -4.96 6.97
N GLN A 420 20.58 -6.03 7.48
CA GLN A 420 19.67 -5.94 8.61
C GLN A 420 20.38 -5.99 9.97
N TRP A 421 20.09 -4.98 10.80
CA TRP A 421 20.34 -4.97 12.25
C TRP A 421 19.06 -4.50 12.95
N GLY A 422 18.19 -5.41 13.41
CA GLY A 422 17.11 -5.01 14.33
C GLY A 422 15.82 -4.47 13.70
N CYS A 423 15.71 -4.34 12.37
CA CYS A 423 14.67 -3.51 11.75
C CYS A 423 13.23 -4.07 11.90
N PRO A 424 12.29 -3.31 12.50
CA PRO A 424 10.86 -3.65 12.48
C PRO A 424 10.17 -3.53 11.11
N ALA A 425 9.17 -4.38 10.88
CA ALA A 425 8.24 -4.22 9.75
C ALA A 425 7.30 -3.03 9.95
N ILE A 426 6.77 -2.84 11.15
CA ILE A 426 6.01 -1.65 11.53
C ILE A 426 6.60 -1.10 12.83
N TYR A 427 7.03 0.16 12.81
CA TYR A 427 7.62 0.86 13.94
C TYR A 427 6.78 2.05 14.36
N LEU A 428 6.45 2.12 15.64
CA LEU A 428 6.03 3.35 16.30
C LEU A 428 7.23 3.88 17.11
N ASP A 429 7.90 4.88 16.54
CA ASP A 429 9.05 5.56 17.13
C ASP A 429 8.59 6.88 17.80
N CYS A 430 8.25 6.80 19.08
CA CYS A 430 7.91 7.98 19.87
C CYS A 430 9.19 8.72 20.28
N PHE A 431 9.91 9.31 19.31
CA PHE A 431 11.13 10.11 19.49
C PHE A 431 10.86 11.42 20.27
N GLY A 432 10.59 11.30 21.58
CA GLY A 432 10.36 12.42 22.50
C GLY A 432 8.99 13.11 22.39
N THR A 433 8.28 12.96 21.26
CA THR A 433 6.97 13.59 21.01
C THR A 433 5.84 12.56 21.06
N ALA A 434 4.76 12.85 21.79
CA ALA A 434 3.69 11.89 22.03
C ALA A 434 2.98 11.43 20.75
N GLN A 435 2.78 10.13 20.63
CA GLN A 435 1.95 9.52 19.59
C GLN A 435 0.62 9.07 20.19
N SER A 436 -0.47 9.19 19.43
CA SER A 436 -1.78 8.80 19.92
C SER A 436 -2.79 8.45 18.83
N ASN A 437 -3.81 7.68 19.21
CA ASN A 437 -4.94 7.32 18.36
C ASN A 437 -4.48 6.62 17.07
N ILE A 438 -3.75 5.51 17.22
CA ILE A 438 -3.19 4.75 16.11
C ILE A 438 -3.77 3.34 16.12
N GLU A 439 -4.25 2.89 14.97
CA GLU A 439 -4.73 1.52 14.77
C GLU A 439 -3.82 0.77 13.78
N ILE A 440 -3.37 -0.44 14.16
CA ILE A 440 -2.57 -1.33 13.31
C ILE A 440 -3.30 -2.67 13.19
N TYR A 441 -3.90 -2.95 12.04
CA TYR A 441 -4.75 -4.14 11.93
C TYR A 441 -4.79 -4.83 10.58
N ASN A 442 -5.09 -6.13 10.59
CA ASN A 442 -5.22 -6.95 9.37
C ASN A 442 -3.99 -6.90 8.44
N ASN A 443 -2.81 -6.56 8.96
CA ASN A 443 -1.58 -6.63 8.18
C ASN A 443 -1.06 -8.06 8.15
N THR A 444 -0.44 -8.43 7.04
CA THR A 444 0.29 -9.69 6.90
C THR A 444 1.77 -9.37 6.85
N ILE A 445 2.52 -9.82 7.86
CA ILE A 445 3.96 -9.63 8.00
C ILE A 445 4.60 -11.00 7.91
N LYS A 446 5.46 -11.22 6.91
CA LYS A 446 6.01 -12.53 6.63
C LYS A 446 7.49 -12.52 6.27
N ASP A 447 8.23 -13.44 6.88
CA ASP A 447 9.56 -13.87 6.42
C ASP A 447 10.51 -12.69 6.21
N ILE A 448 10.77 -12.00 7.31
CA ILE A 448 11.82 -10.99 7.41
C ILE A 448 13.15 -11.73 7.61
N ALA A 449 13.56 -12.59 6.67
CA ALA A 449 14.79 -13.37 6.81
C ALA A 449 16.05 -12.58 6.44
N GLY A 450 17.04 -12.59 7.33
CA GLY A 450 18.46 -12.48 7.00
C GLY A 450 19.32 -11.63 7.94
N GLY A 451 20.00 -12.25 8.93
CA GLY A 451 21.22 -11.71 9.54
C GLY A 451 21.16 -11.27 11.02
N SER A 452 20.07 -10.64 11.46
CA SER A 452 19.89 -10.06 12.82
C SER A 452 18.44 -10.22 13.30
N PRO A 453 18.12 -10.01 14.60
CA PRO A 453 16.74 -10.10 15.08
C PRO A 453 15.83 -9.08 14.36
N THR A 454 14.69 -9.54 13.90
CA THR A 454 13.70 -8.82 13.11
C THR A 454 12.38 -8.78 13.87
N THR A 455 11.71 -7.63 13.88
CA THR A 455 10.49 -7.45 14.66
C THR A 455 9.28 -7.27 13.73
N GLY A 456 8.17 -7.95 14.01
CA GLY A 456 6.92 -7.73 13.29
C GLY A 456 6.40 -6.31 13.53
N ILE A 457 6.00 -6.05 14.77
CA ILE A 457 5.55 -4.74 15.21
C ILE A 457 6.40 -4.30 16.40
N MET A 458 7.04 -3.14 16.29
CA MET A 458 7.80 -2.54 17.37
C MET A 458 7.12 -1.23 17.81
N ILE A 459 7.11 -1.03 19.12
CA ILE A 459 6.65 0.20 19.76
C ILE A 459 7.75 0.61 20.71
N SER A 460 8.35 1.78 20.47
CA SER A 460 9.48 2.25 21.25
C SER A 460 9.38 3.75 21.48
N ASN A 461 10.13 4.19 22.49
CA ASN A 461 10.47 5.58 22.66
C ASN A 461 11.99 5.68 22.60
N GLU A 462 12.50 6.34 21.58
CA GLU A 462 13.94 6.39 21.33
C GLU A 462 14.66 7.55 22.04
N VAL A 463 14.02 8.26 22.98
CA VAL A 463 14.72 9.23 23.82
C VAL A 463 15.19 8.67 25.16
N ALA A 464 16.45 8.97 25.49
CA ALA A 464 17.17 8.47 26.66
C ALA A 464 16.77 9.13 28.00
N SER A 465 15.85 10.09 28.02
CA SER A 465 15.28 10.67 29.24
C SER A 465 14.10 11.57 28.90
N GLY A 466 12.90 11.26 29.41
CA GLY A 466 11.73 12.12 29.27
C GLY A 466 11.15 12.13 27.85
N GLY A 467 9.98 11.51 27.69
CA GLY A 467 9.16 11.57 26.48
C GLY A 467 7.69 11.64 26.89
N GLN A 468 6.85 12.18 26.00
CA GLN A 468 5.44 12.43 26.32
C GLN A 468 4.57 11.16 26.31
N GLY A 469 5.12 10.02 25.86
CA GLY A 469 4.51 8.70 25.89
C GLY A 469 3.52 8.42 24.76
N MET A 470 2.89 7.25 24.79
CA MET A 470 1.88 6.87 23.79
C MET A 470 0.55 6.54 24.44
N THR A 471 -0.54 6.91 23.77
CA THR A 471 -1.89 6.62 24.26
C THR A 471 -2.84 6.19 23.16
N ASN A 472 -3.80 5.32 23.47
CA ASN A 472 -4.82 4.84 22.54
C ASN A 472 -4.22 4.16 21.30
N ILE A 473 -3.42 3.12 21.53
CA ILE A 473 -2.78 2.33 20.47
C ILE A 473 -3.49 0.97 20.38
N ASN A 474 -4.10 0.67 19.23
CA ASN A 474 -4.88 -0.56 19.04
C ASN A 474 -4.25 -1.43 17.95
N VAL A 475 -3.79 -2.62 18.32
CA VAL A 475 -3.11 -3.55 17.42
C VAL A 475 -3.88 -4.86 17.37
N TYR A 476 -4.50 -5.18 16.23
CA TYR A 476 -5.39 -6.34 16.17
C TYR A 476 -5.51 -7.05 14.82
N GLY A 477 -5.80 -8.35 14.82
CA GLY A 477 -6.06 -9.10 13.59
C GLY A 477 -4.86 -9.22 12.64
N ASN A 478 -3.63 -8.93 13.11
CA ASN A 478 -2.44 -9.04 12.28
C ASN A 478 -1.95 -10.49 12.23
N SER A 479 -1.42 -10.91 11.09
CA SER A 479 -0.76 -12.21 10.90
C SER A 479 0.74 -11.99 10.78
N ILE A 480 1.52 -12.50 11.73
CA ILE A 480 2.96 -12.30 11.83
C ILE A 480 3.65 -13.67 11.77
N GLU A 481 4.44 -13.91 10.74
CA GLU A 481 5.08 -15.20 10.47
C GLU A 481 6.58 -15.04 10.23
N GLY A 482 7.41 -15.80 10.95
CA GLY A 482 8.84 -15.86 10.68
C GLY A 482 9.65 -14.65 11.15
N THR A 483 9.19 -13.87 12.12
CA THR A 483 9.98 -12.78 12.74
C THR A 483 10.71 -13.27 14.00
N ASP A 484 11.64 -12.51 14.55
CA ASP A 484 12.32 -12.83 15.83
C ASP A 484 11.56 -12.33 17.06
N TYR A 485 10.83 -11.23 16.90
CA TYR A 485 9.76 -10.81 17.80
C TYR A 485 8.51 -10.55 16.97
N GLY A 486 7.34 -10.96 17.46
CA GLY A 486 6.10 -10.60 16.81
C GLY A 486 5.60 -9.23 17.26
N LEU A 487 5.63 -8.98 18.57
CA LEU A 487 5.50 -7.66 19.17
C LEU A 487 6.69 -7.40 20.09
N LEU A 488 7.32 -6.25 19.90
CA LEU A 488 8.33 -5.74 20.83
C LEU A 488 7.90 -4.38 21.33
N ILE A 489 7.75 -4.25 22.64
CA ILE A 489 7.59 -2.96 23.31
C ILE A 489 8.86 -2.74 24.11
N GLU A 490 9.82 -2.02 23.53
CA GLU A 490 11.16 -1.89 24.08
C GLU A 490 11.49 -0.47 24.52
N TRP A 491 12.57 -0.39 25.30
CA TRP A 491 13.21 0.85 25.64
C TRP A 491 14.71 0.68 25.91
N ALA A 492 15.46 1.76 25.69
CA ALA A 492 16.85 1.90 26.08
C ALA A 492 17.00 1.80 27.62
N ASN A 493 18.01 1.06 28.08
CA ASN A 493 18.37 0.81 29.48
C ASN A 493 18.48 2.07 30.36
N ILE A 494 17.38 2.64 30.84
CA ILE A 494 17.44 3.80 31.75
C ILE A 494 16.54 3.63 33.01
N PRO A 495 16.75 4.46 34.06
CA PRO A 495 16.10 4.31 35.37
C PRO A 495 14.57 4.38 35.35
N GLU A 496 13.93 3.78 36.36
CA GLU A 496 12.46 3.71 36.54
C GLU A 496 11.76 5.06 36.37
N GLY A 497 12.25 6.11 37.03
CA GLY A 497 11.65 7.45 37.00
C GLY A 497 11.74 8.19 35.67
N SER A 498 12.40 7.61 34.67
CA SER A 498 12.50 8.17 33.33
C SER A 498 11.59 7.45 32.32
N GLN A 499 10.89 6.37 32.75
CA GLN A 499 10.04 5.53 31.88
C GLN A 499 8.85 6.34 31.37
N TRP A 500 8.53 6.15 30.10
CA TRP A 500 7.46 6.88 29.44
C TRP A 500 6.13 6.15 29.60
N PRO A 501 5.02 6.90 29.76
CA PRO A 501 3.71 6.30 29.99
C PRO A 501 3.17 5.67 28.71
N LEU A 502 2.81 4.40 28.78
CA LEU A 502 1.97 3.74 27.79
C LEU A 502 0.56 3.57 28.36
N SER A 503 -0.45 4.13 27.70
CA SER A 503 -1.82 4.08 28.22
C SER A 503 -2.84 3.66 27.18
N ASN A 504 -3.88 2.93 27.61
CA ASN A 504 -4.98 2.51 26.75
C ASN A 504 -4.51 1.77 25.48
N MET A 505 -3.52 0.88 25.62
CA MET A 505 -3.06 0.05 24.51
C MET A 505 -3.78 -1.30 24.51
N THR A 506 -4.23 -1.75 23.33
CA THR A 506 -4.72 -3.12 23.15
C THR A 506 -3.90 -3.86 22.11
N TYR A 507 -3.44 -5.06 22.47
CA TYR A 507 -2.81 -6.01 21.55
C TYR A 507 -3.65 -7.29 21.55
N ARG A 508 -4.53 -7.44 20.56
CA ARG A 508 -5.53 -8.50 20.57
C ARG A 508 -5.78 -9.20 19.25
N ASP A 509 -6.22 -10.46 19.32
CA ASP A 509 -6.63 -11.23 18.14
C ASP A 509 -5.55 -11.29 17.04
N ASN A 510 -4.27 -11.16 17.40
CA ASN A 510 -3.14 -11.30 16.47
C ASN A 510 -2.69 -12.76 16.42
N THR A 511 -2.20 -13.19 15.26
CA THR A 511 -1.68 -14.54 15.04
C THR A 511 -0.18 -14.49 14.80
N HIS A 512 0.57 -15.31 15.54
CA HIS A 512 2.03 -15.41 15.47
C HIS A 512 2.41 -16.84 15.12
N ILE A 513 3.19 -17.03 14.05
CA ILE A 513 3.61 -18.34 13.56
C ILE A 513 5.12 -18.38 13.37
N GLY A 514 5.83 -19.24 14.11
CA GLY A 514 7.24 -19.56 13.87
C GLY A 514 8.19 -18.39 14.13
N VAL A 515 8.43 -18.08 15.40
CA VAL A 515 9.37 -17.03 15.83
C VAL A 515 10.77 -17.61 16.02
N ARG A 516 11.80 -16.99 15.43
CA ARG A 516 13.12 -17.64 15.21
C ARG A 516 14.13 -17.49 16.37
N TYR A 517 13.95 -16.56 17.31
CA TYR A 517 14.89 -16.30 18.43
C TYR A 517 14.24 -16.31 19.83
N TRP A 518 15.09 -16.27 20.85
CA TRP A 518 15.15 -17.23 21.98
C TRP A 518 14.30 -16.95 23.24
N ASP A 519 13.56 -15.83 23.35
CA ASP A 519 12.97 -15.46 24.66
C ASP A 519 11.44 -15.37 24.72
N ALA A 520 10.77 -14.61 23.84
CA ALA A 520 9.31 -14.53 23.77
C ALA A 520 8.81 -13.89 22.46
N ARG A 521 7.60 -14.25 22.01
CA ARG A 521 7.00 -13.68 20.79
C ARG A 521 6.42 -12.29 21.00
N VAL A 522 5.89 -12.06 22.19
CA VAL A 522 5.54 -10.73 22.69
C VAL A 522 6.46 -10.42 23.85
N ARG A 523 7.25 -9.37 23.72
CA ARG A 523 8.14 -8.90 24.78
C ARG A 523 7.78 -7.48 25.15
N VAL A 524 7.59 -7.25 26.45
CA VAL A 524 7.25 -5.95 27.03
C VAL A 524 8.31 -5.56 28.05
N GLY A 525 9.14 -4.59 27.68
CA GLY A 525 10.26 -4.09 28.49
C GLY A 525 9.89 -2.96 29.46
N THR A 526 8.73 -2.32 29.30
CA THR A 526 8.27 -1.23 30.17
C THR A 526 7.41 -1.73 31.33
N GLY A 527 7.62 -1.15 32.52
CA GLY A 527 6.81 -1.37 33.71
C GLY A 527 5.69 -0.33 33.93
N TYR A 528 5.61 0.71 33.10
CA TYR A 528 4.65 1.83 33.25
C TYR A 528 3.58 1.81 32.17
N ALA A 529 2.73 0.80 32.25
CA ALA A 529 1.52 0.70 31.44
C ALA A 529 0.27 0.96 32.29
N THR A 530 -0.73 1.61 31.71
CA THR A 530 -2.04 1.82 32.37
C THR A 530 -3.14 1.46 31.39
N ASN A 531 -4.13 0.66 31.84
CA ASN A 531 -5.22 0.18 30.98
C ASN A 531 -4.70 -0.48 29.69
N CYS A 532 -3.66 -1.31 29.80
CA CYS A 532 -3.08 -2.01 28.65
C CYS A 532 -3.49 -3.48 28.66
N TYR A 533 -3.79 -4.04 27.48
CA TYR A 533 -4.42 -5.35 27.36
C TYR A 533 -3.71 -6.20 26.31
N LEU A 534 -3.38 -7.44 26.67
CA LEU A 534 -2.85 -8.47 25.76
C LEU A 534 -3.86 -9.62 25.73
N GLN A 535 -4.69 -9.69 24.67
CA GLN A 535 -5.91 -10.51 24.68
C GLN A 535 -6.10 -11.40 23.45
N ASN A 536 -6.50 -12.65 23.63
CA ASN A 536 -6.96 -13.53 22.54
C ASN A 536 -5.96 -13.70 21.36
N ASN A 537 -4.67 -13.51 21.60
CA ASN A 537 -3.65 -13.73 20.57
C ASN A 537 -3.38 -15.24 20.44
N THR A 538 -3.07 -15.67 19.22
CA THR A 538 -2.79 -17.06 18.88
C THR A 538 -1.30 -17.23 18.57
N PHE A 539 -0.64 -18.17 19.24
CA PHE A 539 0.79 -18.40 19.15
C PHE A 539 1.11 -19.85 18.74
N ALA A 540 1.41 -20.10 17.46
CA ALA A 540 1.83 -21.43 16.97
C ALA A 540 3.36 -21.58 16.77
N ASN A 541 3.93 -22.73 17.15
CA ASN A 541 5.34 -23.12 16.91
C ASN A 541 6.41 -22.22 17.61
N GLY A 542 6.57 -22.34 18.94
CA GLY A 542 7.58 -21.61 19.73
C GLY A 542 7.55 -22.01 21.21
N LEU A 543 8.58 -21.64 21.98
CA LEU A 543 8.78 -22.08 23.38
C LEU A 543 8.10 -21.18 24.42
N ASN A 544 8.17 -19.86 24.25
CA ASN A 544 7.60 -18.85 25.14
C ASN A 544 6.76 -17.84 24.34
N ASN A 545 5.54 -17.55 24.81
CA ASN A 545 4.62 -16.69 24.07
C ASN A 545 4.69 -15.22 24.49
N VAL A 546 4.76 -14.94 25.79
CA VAL A 546 4.73 -13.58 26.34
C VAL A 546 5.76 -13.46 27.46
N ALA A 547 6.57 -12.40 27.45
CA ALA A 547 7.50 -12.04 28.53
C ALA A 547 7.37 -10.57 28.92
N PHE A 548 7.44 -10.32 30.22
CA PHE A 548 7.48 -8.99 30.82
C PHE A 548 8.78 -8.85 31.61
N GLU A 549 9.61 -7.85 31.29
CA GLU A 549 10.92 -7.69 31.92
C GLU A 549 10.85 -7.11 33.33
N LYS A 550 9.84 -6.29 33.62
CA LYS A 550 9.67 -5.58 34.90
C LYS A 550 8.36 -5.93 35.61
N GLY A 551 7.91 -7.18 35.46
CA GLY A 551 6.58 -7.61 35.89
C GLY A 551 5.47 -7.08 34.95
N THR A 552 4.22 -7.44 35.20
CA THR A 552 3.12 -7.09 34.26
C THR A 552 2.88 -5.59 34.14
N GLY A 553 3.38 -4.76 35.05
CA GLY A 553 3.48 -3.31 34.86
C GLY A 553 2.16 -2.60 34.47
N GLY A 554 1.01 -3.13 34.92
CA GLY A 554 -0.33 -2.60 34.58
C GLY A 554 -1.00 -3.23 33.34
N TRP A 555 -0.42 -4.28 32.76
CA TRP A 555 -1.03 -5.07 31.69
C TRP A 555 -2.01 -6.12 32.21
N THR A 556 -3.17 -6.21 31.57
CA THR A 556 -4.12 -7.31 31.72
C THR A 556 -3.91 -8.34 30.61
N VAL A 557 -3.59 -9.58 30.97
CA VAL A 557 -3.32 -10.68 30.02
C VAL A 557 -4.43 -11.71 30.12
N SER A 558 -5.12 -12.02 29.01
CA SER A 558 -6.23 -12.99 29.02
C SER A 558 -6.48 -13.65 27.66
N GLY A 559 -7.00 -14.88 27.64
CA GLY A 559 -7.49 -15.55 26.43
C GLY A 559 -6.47 -15.92 25.36
N ASN A 560 -5.17 -15.67 25.59
CA ASN A 560 -4.09 -16.01 24.66
C ASN A 560 -3.85 -17.53 24.63
N LYS A 561 -3.62 -18.08 23.43
CA LYS A 561 -3.51 -19.53 23.19
C LYS A 561 -2.25 -19.91 22.46
#